data_AF-A0A8J7X972-F1
#
_entry.id   AF-A0A8J7X972-F1
#
_cell.length_a   1.000
_cell.length_b   1.000
_cell.length_c   1.000
_cell.angle_alpha   90.00
_cell.angle_beta   90.00
_cell.angle_gamma   90.00
#
_symmetry.space_group_name_H-M   'P 1'
#
loop_
_entity.id
_entity.type
_entity.pdbx_description
1 polymer ?
#
loop_
_entity_poly.entity_id
_entity_poly.type
_entity_poly.pdbx_seq_one_letter_code
_entity_poly.pdbx_strand_id
1 'polypeptide(L)' 'MTTDPQTNGKLERWFREFKRHRKRFETAEAFVEWYNRRIHGALDLERGETPGEAFTRRLRPQCLCGLFWKRMEK' A
#
# COMPACT_ATOMS: atom_id res chain seq x y z
N MET A 1 -16.65 -12.32 1.53
CA MET A 1 -16.01 -11.80 0.30
C MET A 1 -16.87 -10.66 -0.22
N THR A 2 -16.26 -9.57 -0.71
CA THR A 2 -17.04 -8.45 -1.26
C THR A 2 -17.75 -8.91 -2.52
N THR A 3 -18.90 -8.34 -2.85
CA THR A 3 -19.60 -8.63 -4.12
C THR A 3 -18.89 -8.04 -5.34
N ASP A 4 -17.90 -7.17 -5.13
CA ASP A 4 -17.19 -6.44 -6.18
C ASP A 4 -16.01 -7.26 -6.77
N PRO A 5 -16.08 -7.67 -8.05
CA PRO A 5 -15.03 -8.47 -8.68
C PRO A 5 -13.67 -7.75 -8.75
N GLN A 6 -13.67 -6.43 -8.91
CA GLN A 6 -12.45 -5.64 -9.03
C GLN A 6 -11.67 -5.62 -7.71
N THR A 7 -12.37 -5.50 -6.58
CA THR A 7 -11.82 -5.53 -5.23
C THR A 7 -11.30 -6.93 -4.89
N ASN A 8 -12.06 -7.97 -5.22
CA ASN A 8 -11.62 -9.35 -5.01
C ASN A 8 -10.33 -9.65 -5.80
N GLY A 9 -10.25 -9.26 -7.07
CA GLY A 9 -9.04 -9.45 -7.88
C GLY A 9 -7.82 -8.66 -7.40
N LYS A 10 -8.01 -7.53 -6.68
CA LYS A 10 -6.90 -6.83 -6.00
C LYS A 10 -6.44 -7.59 -4.78
N LEU A 11 -7.37 -8.08 -3.95
CA LEU A 11 -7.06 -8.87 -2.76
C LEU A 11 -6.36 -10.18 -3.11
N GLU A 12 -6.81 -10.90 -4.13
CA GLU A 12 -6.19 -12.14 -4.59
C GLU A 12 -4.74 -11.93 -5.05
N ARG A 13 -4.48 -10.86 -5.82
CA ARG A 13 -3.12 -10.49 -6.23
C ARG A 13 -2.24 -10.13 -5.04
N TRP A 14 -2.78 -9.37 -4.09
CA TRP A 14 -2.10 -9.03 -2.85
C TRP A 14 -1.69 -10.27 -2.05
N PHE A 15 -2.64 -11.17 -1.78
CA PHE A 15 -2.36 -12.40 -1.02
C PHE A 15 -1.42 -13.35 -1.76
N ARG A 16 -1.46 -13.37 -3.09
CA ARG A 16 -0.51 -14.14 -3.91
C ARG A 16 0.92 -13.63 -3.72
N GLU A 17 1.12 -12.32 -3.80
CA GLU A 17 2.44 -11.70 -3.56
C GLU A 17 2.92 -11.91 -2.13
N PHE A 18 2.03 -11.77 -1.14
CA PHE A 18 2.34 -12.08 0.25
C PHE A 18 2.81 -13.53 0.42
N LYS A 19 2.06 -14.51 -0.10
CA LYS A 19 2.41 -15.93 0.00
C LYS A 19 3.76 -16.24 -0.66
N ARG A 20 4.05 -15.61 -1.81
CA ARG A 20 5.32 -15.76 -2.53
C ARG A 20 6.53 -15.30 -1.71
N HIS A 21 6.36 -14.22 -0.96
CA HIS A 21 7.45 -13.59 -0.20
C HIS A 21 7.41 -13.89 1.29
N ARG A 22 6.35 -14.55 1.81
CA ARG A 22 6.13 -14.81 3.23
C ARG A 22 7.35 -15.41 3.92
N LYS A 23 8.04 -16.35 3.28
CA LYS A 23 9.22 -17.03 3.84
C LYS A 23 10.44 -16.13 4.01
N ARG A 24 10.46 -14.95 3.39
CA ARG A 24 11.58 -13.98 3.44
C ARG A 24 11.46 -12.97 4.57
N PHE A 25 10.33 -12.93 5.26
CA PHE A 25 10.04 -11.97 6.32
C PHE A 25 9.64 -12.73 7.58
N GLU A 26 10.07 -12.24 8.74
CA GLU A 26 9.71 -12.86 10.02
C GLU A 26 8.23 -12.59 10.34
N THR A 27 7.80 -11.34 10.13
CA THR A 27 6.45 -10.85 10.44
C THR A 27 5.70 -10.36 9.21
N ALA A 28 4.38 -10.23 9.33
CA ALA A 28 3.55 -9.68 8.26
C ALA A 28 3.83 -8.17 8.07
N GLU A 29 4.11 -7.47 9.17
CA GLU A 29 4.44 -6.06 9.23
C GLU A 29 5.73 -5.77 8.44
N ALA A 30 6.77 -6.59 8.61
CA ALA A 30 8.02 -6.46 7.87
C ALA A 30 7.81 -6.63 6.35
N PHE A 31 6.94 -7.56 5.94
CA PHE A 31 6.55 -7.69 4.54
C PHE A 31 5.83 -6.43 4.02
N VAL A 32 4.88 -5.89 4.80
CA VAL A 32 4.11 -4.70 4.41
C VAL A 32 5.03 -3.49 4.29
N GLU A 33 5.95 -3.30 5.22
CA GLU A 33 6.93 -2.21 5.20
C GLU A 33 7.82 -2.31 3.95
N TRP A 34 8.37 -3.50 3.67
CA TRP A 34 9.15 -3.74 2.46
C TRP A 34 8.33 -3.49 1.18
N TYR A 35 7.10 -4.02 1.12
CA TYR A 35 6.25 -3.88 -0.05
C TYR A 35 5.97 -2.40 -0.36
N ASN A 36 5.66 -1.60 0.67
CA ASN A 36 5.34 -0.19 0.51
C ASN A 36 6.54 0.69 0.14
N ARG A 37 7.78 0.23 0.36
CA ARG A 37 9.01 0.95 0.02
C ARG A 37 9.67 0.49 -1.27
N ARG A 38 9.17 -0.58 -1.89
CA ARG A 38 9.73 -1.11 -3.13
C ARG A 38 9.17 -0.35 -4.34
N ILE A 39 10.02 -0.04 -5.31
CA ILE A 39 9.62 0.50 -6.61
C ILE A 39 8.68 -0.49 -7.31
N HIS A 40 7.56 0.00 -7.82
CA HIS A 40 6.56 -0.85 -8.46
C HIS A 40 6.38 -0.48 -9.93
N GLY A 41 6.60 -1.44 -10.84
CA GLY A 41 6.50 -1.20 -12.28
C GLY A 41 5.09 -0.89 -12.79
N ALA A 42 4.06 -1.14 -11.98
CA ALA A 42 2.68 -0.74 -12.27
C ALA A 42 2.35 0.71 -11.85
N LEU A 43 3.32 1.40 -11.22
CA LEU A 43 3.25 2.81 -10.84
C LEU A 43 4.14 3.64 -11.78
N ASP A 44 4.43 4.88 -11.39
CA ASP A 44 5.33 5.75 -12.15
C ASP A 44 6.78 5.24 -12.07
N LEU A 45 7.16 4.42 -13.06
CA LEU A 45 8.47 3.77 -13.12
C LEU A 45 9.59 4.76 -13.44
N GLU A 46 9.32 5.83 -14.19
CA GLU A 46 10.32 6.86 -14.50
C GLU A 46 10.80 7.56 -13.22
N ARG A 47 9.86 7.78 -12.29
CA ARG A 47 10.15 8.37 -10.98
C ARG A 47 10.56 7.34 -9.93
N GLY A 48 10.51 6.05 -10.25
CA GLY A 48 10.75 4.98 -9.29
C GLY A 48 9.72 4.96 -8.15
N GLU A 49 8.46 5.29 -8.44
CA GLU A 49 7.43 5.48 -7.42
C GLU A 49 7.15 4.17 -6.63
N THR A 50 7.10 4.32 -5.31
CA THR A 50 6.73 3.24 -4.38
C THR A 50 5.24 3.27 -4.06
N PRO A 51 4.63 2.14 -3.63
CA PRO A 51 3.23 2.12 -3.23
C PRO A 51 2.88 3.11 -2.10
N GLY A 52 3.80 3.33 -1.15
CA GLY A 52 3.62 4.30 -0.06
C GLY A 52 3.56 5.74 -0.57
N GLU A 53 4.41 6.09 -1.55
CA GLU A 53 4.39 7.41 -2.19
C GLU A 53 3.14 7.59 -3.05
N ALA A 54 2.77 6.58 -3.84
CA ALA A 54 1.57 6.61 -4.66
C ALA A 54 0.30 6.77 -3.80
N PHE A 55 0.26 6.12 -2.63
CA PHE A 55 -0.82 6.28 -1.67
C PHE A 55 -0.92 7.73 -1.20
N THR A 56 0.19 8.29 -0.70
CA THR A 56 0.26 9.67 -0.20
C THR A 56 -0.12 10.68 -1.29
N ARG A 57 0.39 10.50 -2.52
CA ARG A 57 0.09 11.38 -3.66
C ARG A 57 -1.38 11.35 -4.07
N ARG A 58 -2.04 10.19 -3.94
CA ARG A 58 -3.47 10.03 -4.29
C ARG A 58 -4.41 10.43 -3.16
N LEU A 59 -3.91 10.71 -1.96
CA LEU A 59 -4.74 11.22 -0.88
C LEU A 59 -5.29 12.60 -1.24
N ARG A 60 -6.58 12.80 -0.98
CA ARG A 60 -7.19 14.13 -1.13
C ARG A 60 -6.64 15.09 -0.07
N PRO A 61 -6.43 16.37 -0.38
CA PRO A 61 -5.93 17.35 0.59
C PRO A 61 -6.75 17.41 1.88
N GLN A 62 -8.07 17.26 1.80
CA GLN A 62 -8.94 17.26 2.98
C GLN A 62 -8.64 16.08 3.92
N CYS A 63 -8.28 14.92 3.36
CA CYS A 63 -7.87 13.76 4.16
C CYS A 63 -6.54 14.04 4.87
N LEU A 64 -5.59 14.69 4.20
CA LEU A 64 -4.31 15.06 4.80
C LEU A 64 -4.50 16.06 5.96
N CYS A 65 -5.30 17.11 5.75
CA CYS A 65 -5.62 18.09 6.81
C CYS A 65 -6.31 17.43 8.01
N GLY A 66 -7.26 16.52 7.76
CA GLY A 66 -7.94 15.77 8.82
C GLY A 66 -6.99 14.85 9.60
N LEU A 67 -6.06 14.17 8.92
CA LEU A 67 -5.03 13.34 9.56
C LEU A 67 -4.06 14.19 10.39
N PHE A 68 -3.67 15.36 9.87
CA PHE A 68 -2.83 16.31 10.59
C PHE A 68 -3.50 16.78 11.88
N TRP A 69 -4.75 17.22 11.82
CA TRP A 69 -5.49 17.72 12.98
C TRP A 69 -5.65 16.64 14.06
N LYS A 70 -6.03 15.41 13.67
CA LYS A 70 -6.09 14.25 14.60
C LYS A 70 -4.77 13.94 15.29
N ARG A 71 -3.64 14.25 14.66
CA ARG A 71 -2.31 14.08 15.25
C ARG A 71 -1.97 15.19 16.24
N MET A 72 -2.50 16.40 16.02
CA MET A 72 -2.31 17.55 16.93
C MET A 72 -3.17 17.48 18.20
N GLU A 73 -4.30 16.77 18.14
CA GLU A 73 -5.21 16.56 19.29
C GLU A 73 -4.75 15.43 20.26
N LYS A 74 -3.64 14.76 19.95
CA LYS A 74 -3.00 13.76 20.82
C LYS A 74 -1.79 14.35 21.52
#